data_AF-A0A932V0Y6-F1
#
_entry.id   AF-A0A932V0Y6-F1
#
_cell.length_a   1.000
_cell.length_b   1.000
_cell.length_c   1.000
_cell.angle_alpha   90.00
_cell.angle_beta   90.00
_cell.angle_gamma   90.00
#
_symmetry.space_group_name_H-M   'P 1'
#
loop_
_entity.id
_entity.type
_entity.pdbx_description
1 polymer ?
#
loop_
_entity_poly.entity_id
_entity_poly.type
_entity_poly.pdbx_seq_one_letter_code
_entity_poly.pdbx_strand_id
1 'polypeptide(L)'
;MTEQDKQGQDTQGSHIVHPPRPLHRKYYEPIFYLADRMCSADGEVAPNERRLLEELSKAAGVEDFRSRQTFRHMTVDEACGKLDIDTAKNAALVIMTLLLKADTRRRDSEHAYFSKVREKLGAPPVHVPVSLESHKALALEYLKS
;
A
#
# COMPACT_ATOMS: atom_id res chain seq x y z
N MET A 1 -28.38 36.78 -14.95
CA MET A 1 -27.14 37.55 -15.20
C MET A 1 -26.35 37.50 -13.90
N THR A 2 -25.45 36.53 -13.76
CA THR A 2 -23.98 36.66 -13.94
C THR A 2 -23.39 37.57 -12.85
N GLU A 3 -22.30 37.26 -12.14
CA GLU A 3 -21.29 36.21 -12.18
C GLU A 3 -20.51 36.27 -10.83
N GLN A 4 -19.95 35.13 -10.43
CA GLN A 4 -18.61 34.91 -9.84
C GLN A 4 -18.10 35.76 -8.66
N ASP A 5 -17.67 35.04 -7.61
CA ASP A 5 -16.34 35.12 -6.97
C ASP A 5 -16.34 34.14 -5.76
N LYS A 6 -15.40 33.26 -5.45
CA LYS A 6 -14.09 32.82 -5.96
C LYS A 6 -13.87 31.41 -5.39
N GLN A 7 -13.79 30.38 -6.24
CA GLN A 7 -13.16 29.11 -5.89
C GLN A 7 -12.05 28.87 -6.92
N GLY A 8 -10.86 29.38 -6.59
CA GLY A 8 -9.58 28.88 -7.09
C GLY A 8 -8.76 28.51 -5.85
N GLN A 9 -7.96 27.46 -5.79
CA GLN A 9 -7.35 26.66 -6.84
C GLN A 9 -7.12 25.27 -6.25
N ASP A 10 -7.46 24.23 -7.03
CA ASP A 10 -6.72 22.96 -7.10
C ASP A 10 -7.25 22.19 -8.32
N THR A 11 -7.14 22.81 -9.49
CA THR A 11 -7.30 22.13 -10.78
C THR A 11 -5.93 21.70 -11.28
N GLN A 12 -5.48 20.54 -10.81
CA GLN A 12 -4.68 19.62 -11.61
C GLN A 12 -5.32 18.24 -11.43
N GLY A 13 -5.69 17.59 -12.53
CA GLY A 13 -6.38 16.30 -12.52
C GLY A 13 -5.70 15.32 -11.59
N SER A 14 -6.36 14.99 -10.49
CA SER A 14 -5.89 13.97 -9.55
C SER A 14 -5.92 12.62 -10.28
N HIS A 15 -4.81 12.25 -10.92
CA HIS A 15 -4.59 10.91 -11.47
C HIS A 15 -4.50 9.82 -10.38
N ILE A 16 -4.80 10.19 -9.11
CA ILE A 16 -4.86 9.27 -7.98
C ILE A 16 -6.12 8.43 -8.14
N VAL A 17 -5.92 7.11 -8.25
CA VAL A 17 -6.99 6.14 -8.45
C VAL A 17 -7.53 5.72 -7.09
N HIS A 18 -8.79 6.06 -6.81
CA HIS A 18 -9.51 5.60 -5.63
C HIS A 18 -10.21 4.26 -5.91
N PRO A 19 -10.26 3.32 -4.96
CA PRO A 19 -11.01 2.09 -5.14
C PRO A 19 -12.52 2.39 -5.14
N PRO A 20 -13.31 1.78 -6.06
CA PRO A 20 -14.76 1.98 -6.08
C PRO A 20 -15.45 1.38 -4.85
N ARG A 21 -14.80 0.41 -4.20
CA ARG A 21 -15.20 -0.21 -2.95
C ARG A 21 -13.96 -0.82 -2.27
N PRO A 22 -13.99 -0.99 -0.95
CA PRO A 22 -12.96 -1.71 -0.22
C PRO A 22 -12.75 -3.12 -0.78
N LEU A 23 -11.51 -3.61 -0.68
CA LEU A 23 -11.13 -4.92 -1.18
C LEU A 23 -11.77 -6.04 -0.35
N HIS A 24 -11.96 -7.20 -0.99
CA HIS A 24 -12.33 -8.39 -0.24
C HIS A 24 -11.17 -8.82 0.68
N ARG A 25 -11.48 -9.21 1.93
CA ARG A 25 -10.47 -9.57 2.96
C ARG A 25 -9.46 -10.64 2.53
N LYS A 26 -9.82 -11.48 1.56
CA LYS A 26 -8.92 -12.50 0.96
C LYS A 26 -7.61 -11.89 0.42
N TYR A 27 -7.62 -10.62 0.02
CA TYR A 27 -6.46 -9.92 -0.53
C TYR A 27 -5.57 -9.27 0.52
N TYR A 28 -6.02 -9.14 1.76
CA TYR A 28 -5.32 -8.34 2.76
C TYR A 28 -4.02 -9.02 3.18
N GLU A 29 -4.07 -10.33 3.43
CA GLU A 29 -2.91 -11.09 3.90
C GLU A 29 -1.75 -11.10 2.88
N PRO A 30 -1.96 -11.34 1.57
CA PRO A 30 -0.90 -11.17 0.57
C PRO A 30 -0.32 -9.75 0.51
N ILE A 31 -1.16 -8.72 0.65
CA ILE A 31 -0.72 -7.32 0.66
C ILE A 31 0.19 -7.06 1.87
N PHE A 32 -0.27 -7.44 3.06
CA PHE A 32 0.49 -7.27 4.31
C PHE A 32 1.78 -8.09 4.31
N TYR A 33 1.77 -9.27 3.67
CA TYR A 33 2.98 -10.06 3.47
C TYR A 33 4.02 -9.32 2.63
N LEU A 34 3.63 -8.83 1.45
CA LEU A 34 4.56 -8.12 0.56
C LEU A 34 5.11 -6.85 1.23
N ALA A 35 4.25 -6.12 1.94
CA ALA A 35 4.62 -4.93 2.70
C ALA A 35 5.60 -5.23 3.84
N ASP A 36 5.33 -6.25 4.66
CA ASP A 36 6.20 -6.64 5.79
C ASP A 36 7.57 -7.14 5.34
N ARG A 37 7.60 -7.90 4.25
CA ARG A 37 8.85 -8.40 3.65
C ARG A 37 9.68 -7.28 3.04
N MET A 38 9.04 -6.23 2.53
CA MET A 38 9.75 -5.04 2.03
C MET A 38 10.45 -4.32 3.18
N CYS A 39 9.74 -4.02 4.26
CA CYS A 39 10.33 -3.36 5.45
C CYS A 39 11.40 -4.20 6.15
N SER A 40 11.46 -5.51 5.87
CA SER A 40 12.47 -6.42 6.43
C SER A 40 13.56 -6.78 5.42
N ALA A 41 13.59 -6.17 4.23
CA ALA A 41 14.42 -6.62 3.11
C ALA A 41 15.93 -6.56 3.39
N ASP A 42 16.36 -5.73 4.34
CA ASP A 42 17.76 -5.57 4.75
C ASP A 42 18.06 -6.08 6.17
N GLY A 43 17.10 -6.74 6.81
CA GLY A 43 17.25 -7.29 8.16
C GLY A 43 16.94 -6.33 9.30
N GLU A 44 16.62 -5.06 9.06
CA GLU A 44 16.22 -4.10 10.10
C GLU A 44 14.95 -3.33 9.73
N VAL A 45 13.83 -3.70 10.35
CA VAL A 45 12.56 -2.98 10.20
C VAL A 45 12.61 -1.63 10.90
N ALA A 46 12.38 -0.53 10.17
CA ALA A 46 12.29 0.79 10.79
C ALA A 46 11.06 0.88 11.73
N PRO A 47 11.17 1.50 12.93
CA PRO A 47 10.06 1.59 13.87
C PRO A 47 8.79 2.26 13.29
N ASN A 48 8.98 3.26 12.42
CA ASN A 48 7.87 4.02 11.84
C ASN A 48 7.07 3.20 10.82
N GLU A 49 7.75 2.48 9.93
CA GLU A 49 7.10 1.57 8.98
C GLU A 49 6.35 0.46 9.69
N ARG A 50 6.99 -0.14 10.71
CA ARG A 50 6.35 -1.18 11.52
C ARG A 50 5.07 -0.68 12.17
N ARG A 51 5.13 0.49 12.81
CA ARG A 51 3.97 1.11 13.44
C ARG A 51 2.88 1.41 12.41
N LEU A 52 3.25 1.94 11.25
CA LEU A 52 2.29 2.23 10.18
C LEU A 52 1.62 0.96 9.66
N LEU A 53 2.38 -0.12 9.49
CA LEU A 53 1.85 -1.41 9.06
C LEU A 53 0.91 -2.04 10.10
N GLU A 54 1.23 -1.90 11.39
CA GLU A 54 0.37 -2.31 12.51
C GLU A 54 -0.93 -1.46 12.58
N GLU A 55 -0.85 -0.15 12.34
CA GLU A 55 -2.02 0.72 12.27
C GLU A 55 -2.95 0.33 11.11
N LEU A 56 -2.39 0.03 9.94
CA LEU A 56 -3.15 -0.43 8.77
C LEU A 56 -3.77 -1.81 9.00
N SER A 57 -3.03 -2.76 9.56
CA SER A 57 -3.56 -4.11 9.82
C SER A 57 -4.67 -4.11 10.86
N LYS A 58 -4.53 -3.27 11.91
CA LYS A 58 -5.57 -3.01 12.90
C LYS A 58 -6.82 -2.41 12.28
N ALA A 59 -6.66 -1.37 11.48
CA ALA A 59 -7.76 -0.77 10.75
C ALA A 59 -8.49 -1.74 9.82
N ALA A 60 -7.76 -2.70 9.24
CA ALA A 60 -8.29 -3.73 8.35
C ALA A 60 -8.85 -4.97 9.09
N GLY A 61 -8.73 -5.02 10.43
CA GLY A 61 -9.18 -6.16 11.25
C GLY A 61 -8.33 -7.43 11.10
N VAL A 62 -7.02 -7.28 10.82
CA VAL A 62 -6.07 -8.39 10.62
C VAL A 62 -4.80 -8.25 11.48
N GLU A 63 -4.94 -7.71 12.69
CA GLU A 63 -3.85 -7.36 13.62
C GLU A 63 -2.73 -8.41 13.76
N ASP A 64 -3.08 -9.70 13.77
CA ASP A 64 -2.14 -10.79 14.02
C ASP A 64 -1.75 -11.57 12.74
N PHE A 65 -1.64 -10.88 11.62
CA PHE A 65 -1.34 -11.51 10.33
C PHE A 65 0.02 -12.25 10.33
N ARG A 66 1.01 -11.80 11.12
CA ARG A 66 2.36 -12.40 11.20
C ARG A 66 2.40 -13.74 11.93
N SER A 67 1.47 -14.02 12.85
CA SER A 67 1.42 -15.29 13.59
C SER A 67 0.81 -16.42 12.77
N ARG A 68 0.03 -16.07 11.74
CA ARG A 68 -0.69 -17.03 10.89
C ARG A 68 0.31 -17.95 10.17
N GLN A 69 0.03 -19.25 10.17
CA GLN A 69 0.87 -20.23 9.47
C GLN A 69 0.96 -19.92 7.97
N THR A 70 -0.16 -19.52 7.37
CA THR A 70 -0.24 -19.11 5.97
C THR A 70 0.74 -17.99 5.63
N PHE A 71 0.89 -17.00 6.51
CA PHE A 71 1.84 -15.91 6.35
C PHE A 71 3.30 -16.38 6.40
N ARG A 72 3.63 -17.26 7.34
CA ARG A 72 5.01 -17.75 7.55
C ARG A 72 5.54 -18.59 6.39
N HIS A 73 4.65 -19.31 5.70
CA HIS A 73 5.01 -20.17 4.57
C HIS A 73 4.77 -19.53 3.21
N MET A 74 4.13 -18.35 3.17
CA MET A 74 3.89 -17.62 1.93
C MET A 74 5.21 -17.20 1.29
N THR A 75 5.25 -17.23 -0.04
CA THR A 75 6.34 -16.70 -0.84
C THR A 75 5.91 -15.42 -1.56
N VAL A 76 6.88 -14.64 -2.04
CA VAL A 76 6.60 -13.44 -2.87
C VAL A 76 5.80 -13.82 -4.12
N ASP A 77 6.12 -14.95 -4.76
CA ASP A 77 5.44 -15.39 -5.97
C ASP A 77 4.00 -15.82 -5.69
N GLU A 78 3.78 -16.55 -4.59
CA GLU A 78 2.43 -16.92 -4.14
C GLU A 78 1.61 -15.69 -3.78
N ALA A 79 2.19 -14.74 -3.04
CA ALA A 79 1.51 -13.50 -2.68
C ALA A 79 1.11 -12.69 -3.92
N CYS A 80 2.03 -12.53 -4.89
CA CYS A 80 1.73 -11.86 -6.15
C CYS A 80 0.65 -12.62 -6.95
N GLY A 81 0.70 -13.95 -7.00
CA GLY A 81 -0.31 -14.78 -7.67
C GLY A 81 -1.71 -14.70 -7.05
N LYS A 82 -1.80 -14.47 -5.74
CA LYS A 82 -3.08 -14.24 -5.03
C LYS A 82 -3.68 -12.86 -5.31
N LEU A 83 -2.90 -11.89 -5.80
CA LEU A 83 -3.36 -10.56 -6.20
C LEU A 83 -3.81 -10.57 -7.66
N ASP A 84 -4.88 -11.31 -7.91
CA ASP A 84 -5.39 -11.68 -9.25
C ASP A 84 -6.24 -10.60 -9.94
N ILE A 85 -6.53 -9.49 -9.28
CA ILE A 85 -7.30 -8.36 -9.83
C ILE A 85 -6.53 -7.05 -9.73
N ASP A 86 -6.76 -6.14 -10.68
CA ASP A 86 -6.04 -4.87 -10.78
C ASP A 86 -6.19 -4.00 -9.52
N THR A 87 -7.38 -3.97 -8.92
CA THR A 87 -7.60 -3.22 -7.67
C THR A 87 -6.73 -3.74 -6.52
N ALA A 88 -6.51 -5.05 -6.44
CA ALA A 88 -5.69 -5.67 -5.40
C ALA A 88 -4.19 -5.42 -5.64
N LYS A 89 -3.76 -5.49 -6.90
CA LYS A 89 -2.39 -5.12 -7.31
C LYS A 89 -2.11 -3.65 -6.98
N ASN A 90 -3.03 -2.75 -7.32
CA ASN A 90 -2.92 -1.32 -7.03
C ASN A 90 -2.86 -1.07 -5.52
N ALA A 91 -3.70 -1.73 -4.72
CA ALA A 91 -3.65 -1.60 -3.27
C ALA A 91 -2.30 -2.03 -2.68
N ALA A 92 -1.73 -3.14 -3.17
CA ALA A 92 -0.40 -3.57 -2.77
C ALA A 92 0.64 -2.49 -3.04
N LEU A 93 0.65 -1.93 -4.26
CA LEU A 93 1.59 -0.88 -4.63
C LEU A 93 1.38 0.42 -3.86
N VAL A 94 0.14 0.84 -3.60
CA VAL A 94 -0.20 2.01 -2.78
C VAL A 94 0.35 1.82 -1.36
N ILE A 95 0.07 0.68 -0.71
CA ILE A 95 0.51 0.41 0.66
C ILE A 95 2.04 0.30 0.75
N MET A 96 2.69 -0.37 -0.20
CA MET A 96 4.16 -0.43 -0.23
C MET A 96 4.78 0.95 -0.47
N THR A 97 4.22 1.76 -1.37
CA THR A 97 4.69 3.14 -1.61
C THR A 97 4.52 4.00 -0.37
N LEU A 98 3.46 3.76 0.42
CA LEU A 98 3.23 4.47 1.68
C LEU A 98 4.32 4.18 2.70
N LEU A 99 4.76 2.92 2.79
CA LEU A 99 5.84 2.51 3.69
C LEU A 99 7.18 3.11 3.27
N LEU A 100 7.54 3.06 1.97
CA LEU A 100 8.74 3.73 1.45
C LEU A 100 8.74 5.23 1.74
N LYS A 101 7.56 5.87 1.75
CA LYS A 101 7.44 7.29 2.11
C LYS A 101 7.60 7.54 3.61
N ALA A 102 7.16 6.60 4.44
CA ALA A 102 7.33 6.66 5.89
C ALA A 102 8.77 6.35 6.33
N ASP A 103 9.55 5.67 5.48
CA ASP A 103 10.98 5.45 5.69
C ASP A 103 11.76 6.77 5.59
N THR A 104 12.37 7.16 6.70
CA THR A 104 13.24 8.35 6.76
C THR A 104 14.67 8.05 6.33
N ARG A 105 15.06 6.78 6.22
CA ARG A 105 16.41 6.33 5.87
C ARG A 105 16.59 6.10 4.36
N ARG A 106 15.49 5.90 3.61
CA ARG A 106 15.44 5.71 2.14
C ARG A 106 16.40 4.61 1.69
N ARG A 107 16.14 3.38 2.11
CA ARG A 107 17.07 2.27 1.88
C ARG A 107 16.91 1.67 0.48
N ASP A 108 18.01 1.53 -0.25
CA ASP A 108 18.03 1.01 -1.62
C ASP A 108 17.46 -0.42 -1.74
N SER A 109 17.61 -1.23 -0.69
CA SER A 109 17.07 -2.59 -0.57
C SER A 109 15.54 -2.64 -0.70
N GLU A 110 14.85 -1.71 -0.05
CA GLU A 110 13.39 -1.62 -0.09
C GLU A 110 12.89 -1.14 -1.45
N HIS A 111 13.60 -0.17 -2.06
CA HIS A 111 13.33 0.29 -3.41
C HIS A 111 13.53 -0.83 -4.46
N ALA A 112 14.59 -1.63 -4.32
CA ALA A 112 14.83 -2.79 -5.17
C ALA A 112 13.73 -3.85 -4.98
N TYR A 113 13.33 -4.10 -3.73
CA TYR A 113 12.24 -5.02 -3.40
C TYR A 113 10.91 -4.56 -4.02
N PHE A 114 10.55 -3.29 -3.85
CA PHE A 114 9.36 -2.69 -4.45
C PHE A 114 9.35 -2.84 -5.97
N SER A 115 10.47 -2.53 -6.62
CA SER A 115 10.62 -2.64 -8.08
C SER A 115 10.38 -4.08 -8.56
N LYS A 116 10.99 -5.05 -7.88
CA LYS A 116 10.78 -6.49 -8.15
C LYS A 116 9.33 -6.91 -7.99
N VAL A 117 8.65 -6.47 -6.93
CA VAL A 117 7.23 -6.81 -6.70
C VAL A 117 6.35 -6.19 -7.77
N ARG A 118 6.57 -4.92 -8.13
CA ARG A 118 5.81 -4.24 -9.19
C ARG A 118 5.91 -4.98 -10.52
N GLU A 119 7.12 -5.39 -10.91
CA GLU A 119 7.35 -6.19 -12.11
C GLU A 119 6.60 -7.52 -12.05
N LYS A 120 6.66 -8.23 -10.92
CA LYS A 120 5.95 -9.51 -10.73
C LYS A 120 4.43 -9.38 -10.78
N LEU A 121 3.86 -8.29 -10.27
CA LEU A 121 2.42 -8.04 -10.35
C LEU A 121 1.97 -7.70 -11.78
N GLY A 122 2.90 -7.31 -12.66
CA GLY A 122 2.60 -6.79 -14.00
C GLY A 122 1.71 -5.55 -13.94
N ALA A 123 1.80 -4.77 -12.86
CA ALA A 123 0.93 -3.64 -12.60
C ALA A 123 1.59 -2.33 -13.05
N PRO A 124 0.81 -1.37 -13.58
CA PRO A 124 1.34 -0.06 -13.93
C PRO A 124 1.83 0.70 -12.69
N PRO A 125 2.66 1.74 -12.86
CA PRO A 125 2.97 2.66 -11.77
C PRO A 125 1.70 3.24 -11.15
N VAL A 126 1.69 3.42 -9.83
CA VAL A 126 0.58 4.06 -9.11
C VAL A 126 0.88 5.53 -8.85
N HIS A 127 -0.16 6.36 -8.95
CA HIS A 127 -0.11 7.74 -8.47
C HIS A 127 -0.70 7.81 -7.07
N VAL A 128 0.04 8.42 -6.15
CA VAL A 128 -0.33 8.51 -4.74
C VAL A 128 -0.29 9.97 -4.26
N PRO A 129 -1.09 10.34 -3.26
CA PRO A 129 -1.05 11.68 -2.67
C PRO A 129 0.37 12.04 -2.22
N VAL A 130 0.75 13.33 -2.25
CA VAL A 130 2.09 13.77 -1.82
C VAL A 130 2.25 13.64 -0.30
N SER A 131 1.26 14.10 0.47
CA SER A 131 1.30 14.04 1.93
C SER A 131 1.22 12.60 2.45
N LEU A 132 1.84 12.34 3.60
CA LEU A 132 1.78 11.03 4.25
C LEU A 132 0.36 10.72 4.73
N GLU A 133 -0.31 11.69 5.36
CA GLU A 133 -1.66 11.53 5.89
C GLU A 133 -2.71 11.25 4.81
N SER A 134 -2.70 11.98 3.69
CA SER A 134 -3.64 11.71 2.59
C SER A 134 -3.33 10.38 1.91
N HIS A 135 -2.07 9.97 1.83
CA HIS A 135 -1.70 8.67 1.29
C HIS A 135 -2.16 7.52 2.23
N LYS A 136 -2.03 7.71 3.54
CA LYS A 136 -2.59 6.79 4.54
C LYS A 136 -4.12 6.70 4.42
N ALA A 137 -4.80 7.82 4.22
CA ALA A 137 -6.25 7.81 3.99
C ALA A 137 -6.62 6.98 2.74
N LEU A 138 -5.92 7.18 1.61
CA LEU A 138 -6.10 6.38 0.40
C LEU A 138 -5.86 4.89 0.66
N ALA A 139 -4.78 4.53 1.36
CA ALA A 139 -4.50 3.13 1.70
C ALA A 139 -5.63 2.51 2.54
N LEU A 140 -6.24 3.29 3.44
CA LEU A 140 -7.37 2.83 4.24
C LEU A 140 -8.66 2.65 3.43
N GLU A 141 -8.88 3.43 2.37
CA GLU A 141 -10.03 3.22 1.47
C GLU A 141 -10.02 1.84 0.80
N TYR A 142 -8.83 1.30 0.53
CA TYR A 142 -8.70 -0.06 0.01
C TYR A 142 -9.01 -1.14 1.06
N LEU A 143 -8.90 -0.84 2.36
CA LEU A 143 -8.88 -1.82 3.44
C LEU A 143 -10.09 -1.77 4.38
N LYS A 144 -10.74 -0.61 4.54
CA LYS A 144 -11.86 -0.41 5.45
C LYS A 144 -13.19 -0.55 4.73
N SER A 145 -13.82 -1.72 4.87
CA SER A 145 -15.24 -1.99 4.57
C SER A 145 -16.14 -1.53 5.70
#